data_AF-A0A9E4A416-F1
#
_entry.id   AF-A0A9E4A416-F1
#
_cell.length_a   1.000
_cell.length_b   1.000
_cell.length_c   1.000
_cell.angle_alpha   90.00
_cell.angle_beta   90.00
_cell.angle_gamma   90.00
#
_symmetry.space_group_name_H-M   'P 1'
#
loop_
_entity.id
_entity.type
_entity.pdbx_description
1 polymer ?
#
loop_
_entity_poly.entity_id
_entity_poly.type
_entity_poly.pdbx_seq_one_letter_code
_entity_poly.pdbx_strand_id
1 'polypeptide(L)'
;VGKEGKILHTNDGGERWYEQQSNTEGSLLGVYFVNPQTGWVVGTGGLILHTTDGGANWKVQKSATSKTLRSVAFRDSKQGWAIGEDGLILHTADAGVTWSPQPSGAVEHLLDICLYKAHAWIVGSKGTILRLG
;
A
#
# COMPACT_ATOMS: atom_id res chain seq x y z
N VAL A 1 -5.31 4.66 8.79
CA VAL A 1 -4.21 5.57 8.38
C VAL A 1 -4.79 6.89 7.88
N GLY A 2 -4.05 7.99 7.83
CA GLY A 2 -4.56 9.29 7.42
C GLY A 2 -3.50 10.37 7.18
N LYS A 3 -3.93 11.64 7.20
CA LYS A 3 -3.07 12.82 7.00
C LYS A 3 -1.97 12.93 8.05
N GLU A 4 -0.91 13.65 7.72
CA GLU A 4 0.20 13.98 8.65
C GLU A 4 0.78 12.74 9.33
N GLY A 5 1.01 11.67 8.55
CA GLY A 5 1.59 10.43 9.07
C GLY A 5 0.70 9.62 10.01
N LYS A 6 -0.59 9.96 10.15
CA LYS A 6 -1.45 9.36 11.18
C LYS A 6 -1.70 7.87 10.98
N ILE A 7 -1.36 7.09 12.01
CA ILE A 7 -1.71 5.67 12.11
C ILE A 7 -2.45 5.45 13.43
N LEU A 8 -3.63 4.87 13.35
CA LEU A 8 -4.42 4.45 14.52
C LEU A 8 -4.55 2.94 14.48
N HIS A 9 -4.37 2.31 15.63
CA HIS A 9 -4.43 0.87 15.83
C HIS A 9 -5.40 0.53 16.96
N THR A 10 -6.10 -0.59 16.81
CA THR A 10 -7.01 -1.15 17.82
C THR A 10 -6.70 -2.63 18.00
N ASN A 11 -6.84 -3.13 19.22
CA ASN A 11 -6.78 -4.54 19.57
C ASN A 11 -8.11 -5.07 20.14
N ASP A 12 -9.15 -4.23 20.18
CA ASP A 12 -10.45 -4.50 20.80
C ASP A 12 -11.61 -4.34 19.80
N GLY A 13 -11.33 -4.42 18.50
CA GLY A 13 -12.35 -4.32 17.45
C GLY A 13 -12.84 -2.89 17.21
N GLY A 14 -12.12 -1.88 17.70
CA GLY A 14 -12.41 -0.47 17.46
C GLY A 14 -13.11 0.26 18.60
N GLU A 15 -13.22 -0.37 19.78
CA GLU A 15 -13.70 0.31 20.99
C GLU A 15 -12.70 1.36 21.47
N ARG A 16 -11.39 1.07 21.34
CA ARG A 16 -10.31 2.02 21.62
C ARG A 16 -9.28 2.04 20.50
N TRP A 17 -8.73 3.24 20.28
CA TRP A 17 -7.74 3.51 19.26
C TRP A 17 -6.50 4.13 19.88
N TYR A 18 -5.35 3.59 19.52
CA TYR A 18 -4.03 4.04 19.96
C TYR A 18 -3.27 4.56 18.75
N GLU A 19 -2.60 5.70 18.92
CA GLU A 19 -1.74 6.25 17.88
C GLU A 19 -0.42 5.48 17.80
N GLN A 20 -0.01 5.13 16.58
CA GLN A 20 1.29 4.55 16.29
C GLN A 20 2.19 5.59 15.61
N GLN A 21 3.48 5.56 15.93
CA GLN A 21 4.46 6.43 15.30
C GLN A 21 4.85 5.88 13.93
N SER A 22 4.57 6.65 12.87
CA SER A 22 4.89 6.31 11.48
C SER A 22 6.28 6.80 11.03
N ASN A 23 6.88 7.73 11.78
CA ASN A 23 8.14 8.40 11.46
C ASN A 23 8.11 9.18 10.14
N THR A 24 6.95 9.71 9.74
CA THR A 24 6.79 10.52 8.53
C THR A 24 5.64 11.50 8.71
N GLU A 25 5.69 12.62 7.97
CA GLU A 25 4.60 13.60 7.90
C GLU A 25 3.73 13.41 6.64
N GLY A 26 4.12 12.49 5.74
CA GLY A 26 3.38 12.19 4.52
C GLY A 26 1.97 11.69 4.80
N SER A 27 1.01 12.01 3.93
CA SER A 27 -0.35 11.47 4.08
C SER A 27 -0.35 10.00 3.70
N LEU A 28 -0.89 9.17 4.59
CA LEU A 28 -0.99 7.72 4.44
C LEU A 28 -2.37 7.37 3.90
N LEU A 29 -2.43 6.66 2.78
CA LEU A 29 -3.64 6.49 1.97
C LEU A 29 -4.13 5.05 1.91
N GLY A 30 -3.23 4.07 1.98
CA GLY A 30 -3.56 2.65 1.95
C GLY A 30 -2.79 1.88 3.01
N VAL A 31 -3.39 0.82 3.54
CA VAL A 31 -2.76 -0.10 4.50
C VAL A 31 -3.21 -1.52 4.21
N TYR A 32 -2.28 -2.47 4.32
CA TYR A 32 -2.57 -3.90 4.15
C TYR A 32 -1.70 -4.74 5.08
N PHE A 33 -2.31 -5.72 5.74
CA PHE A 33 -1.60 -6.71 6.57
C PHE A 33 -1.84 -8.12 6.01
N VAL A 34 -0.76 -8.87 5.79
CA VAL A 34 -0.83 -10.28 5.35
C VAL A 34 -1.07 -11.23 6.51
N ASN A 35 -0.72 -10.80 7.72
CA ASN A 35 -0.95 -11.47 8.99
C ASN A 35 -0.92 -10.40 10.09
N PRO A 36 -1.22 -10.71 11.36
CA PRO A 36 -1.28 -9.70 12.42
C PRO A 36 0.04 -8.98 12.74
N GLN A 37 1.19 -9.47 12.24
CA GLN A 37 2.51 -8.90 12.51
C GLN A 37 3.08 -8.14 11.32
N THR A 38 2.80 -8.59 10.10
CA THR A 38 3.43 -8.07 8.88
C THR A 38 2.45 -7.26 8.04
N GLY A 39 2.79 -6.00 7.78
CA GLY A 39 1.94 -5.10 7.00
C GLY A 39 2.69 -3.95 6.34
N TRP A 40 2.03 -3.34 5.36
CA TRP A 40 2.54 -2.22 4.58
C TRP A 40 1.55 -1.06 4.60
N VAL A 41 2.09 0.15 4.52
CA VAL A 41 1.32 1.39 4.33
C VAL A 41 1.88 2.11 3.11
N VAL A 42 1.01 2.71 2.31
CA VAL A 42 1.40 3.54 1.17
C VAL A 42 0.78 4.93 1.27
N GLY A 43 1.40 5.91 0.61
CA GLY A 43 0.94 7.29 0.68
C GLY A 43 1.50 8.25 -0.36
N THR A 44 1.41 9.54 -0.05
CA THR A 44 1.90 10.64 -0.89
C THR A 44 3.40 10.60 -1.09
N GLY A 45 3.91 11.12 -2.21
CA GLY A 45 5.35 11.26 -2.43
C GLY A 45 6.08 9.92 -2.64
N GLY A 46 5.37 8.89 -3.08
CA GLY A 46 5.92 7.54 -3.23
C GLY A 46 6.19 6.83 -1.90
N LEU A 47 5.58 7.28 -0.79
CA LEU A 47 5.84 6.72 0.52
C LEU A 47 5.37 5.26 0.61
N ILE A 48 6.26 4.39 1.09
CA ILE A 48 5.95 3.02 1.47
C ILE A 48 6.57 2.75 2.84
N LEU A 49 5.77 2.28 3.79
CA LEU A 49 6.21 1.83 5.10
C LEU A 49 5.94 0.33 5.23
N HIS A 50 6.78 -0.37 6.00
CA HIS A 50 6.64 -1.79 6.31
C HIS A 50 6.87 -2.03 7.79
N THR A 51 6.06 -2.92 8.37
CA THR A 51 6.19 -3.40 9.75
C THR A 51 6.24 -4.93 9.77
N THR A 52 6.94 -5.47 10.77
CA THR A 52 6.99 -6.92 11.07
C THR A 52 6.62 -7.21 12.52
N ASP A 53 6.12 -6.20 13.25
CA ASP A 53 5.78 -6.26 14.68
C ASP A 53 4.40 -5.67 14.97
N GLY A 54 3.47 -5.80 14.02
CA GLY A 54 2.06 -5.37 14.19
C GLY A 54 1.87 -3.85 14.17
N GLY A 55 2.83 -3.13 13.60
CA GLY A 55 2.80 -1.66 13.53
C GLY A 55 3.39 -0.97 14.75
N ALA A 56 4.01 -1.71 15.68
CA ALA A 56 4.75 -1.10 16.77
C ALA A 56 5.93 -0.26 16.24
N ASN A 57 6.57 -0.73 15.17
CA ASN A 57 7.58 0.01 14.42
C ASN A 57 7.32 -0.04 12.91
N TRP A 58 7.42 1.11 12.26
CA TRP A 58 7.31 1.26 10.81
C TRP A 58 8.65 1.69 10.20
N LYS A 59 9.10 0.97 9.16
CA LYS A 59 10.34 1.25 8.41
C LYS A 59 10.01 1.69 7.00
N VAL A 60 10.68 2.74 6.53
CA VAL A 60 10.52 3.24 5.15
C VAL A 60 11.13 2.27 4.15
N GLN A 61 10.42 2.01 3.06
CA GLN A 61 10.90 1.26 1.88
C GLN A 61 11.09 2.19 0.68
N LYS A 62 12.04 1.86 -0.20
CA LYS A 62 12.30 2.62 -1.42
C LYS A 62 11.32 2.18 -2.52
N SER A 63 10.44 3.09 -2.96
CA SER A 63 9.33 2.80 -3.90
C SER A 63 9.66 2.95 -5.39
N ALA A 64 10.85 3.41 -5.74
CA ALA A 64 11.25 3.73 -7.13
C ALA A 64 10.41 4.83 -7.82
N THR A 65 9.62 5.61 -7.06
CA THR A 65 8.79 6.70 -7.57
C THR A 65 8.65 7.82 -6.54
N SER A 66 8.17 8.98 -6.97
CA SER A 66 7.69 10.08 -6.10
C SER A 66 6.19 10.35 -6.26
N LYS A 67 5.49 9.59 -7.12
CA LYS A 67 4.04 9.73 -7.32
C LYS A 67 3.24 9.24 -6.12
N THR A 68 2.03 9.76 -5.93
CA THR A 68 1.16 9.27 -4.85
C THR A 68 0.75 7.82 -5.09
N LEU A 69 0.93 6.99 -4.06
CA LEU A 69 0.43 5.63 -3.99
C LEU A 69 -0.87 5.62 -3.17
N ARG A 70 -1.94 5.05 -3.74
CA ARG A 70 -3.31 5.13 -3.21
C ARG A 70 -3.73 3.87 -2.48
N SER A 71 -3.38 2.70 -3.01
CA SER A 71 -3.76 1.41 -2.44
C SER A 71 -2.63 0.41 -2.59
N VAL A 72 -2.62 -0.59 -1.71
CA VAL A 72 -1.61 -1.63 -1.63
C VAL A 72 -2.26 -2.96 -1.28
N ALA A 73 -1.82 -4.03 -1.92
CA ALA A 73 -2.30 -5.38 -1.63
C ALA A 73 -1.16 -6.38 -1.77
N PHE A 74 -1.16 -7.39 -0.90
CA PHE A 74 -0.17 -8.45 -0.91
C PHE A 74 -0.84 -9.82 -0.98
N ARG A 75 -0.30 -10.69 -1.84
CA ARG A 75 -0.76 -12.08 -1.99
C ARG A 75 -0.24 -12.94 -0.85
N ASP A 76 1.00 -12.68 -0.44
CA ASP A 76 1.72 -13.34 0.64
C ASP A 76 2.76 -12.37 1.22
N SER A 77 3.61 -12.85 2.13
CA SER A 77 4.61 -11.99 2.77
C SER A 77 5.75 -11.53 1.86
N LYS A 78 5.73 -11.84 0.56
CA LYS A 78 6.76 -11.47 -0.42
C LYS A 78 6.22 -10.76 -1.64
N GLN A 79 5.09 -11.23 -2.20
CA GLN A 79 4.52 -10.75 -3.46
C GLN A 79 3.43 -9.71 -3.21
N GLY A 80 3.60 -8.49 -3.72
CA GLY A 80 2.63 -7.42 -3.53
C GLY A 80 2.67 -6.32 -4.60
N TRP A 81 1.61 -5.53 -4.61
CA TRP A 81 1.40 -4.43 -5.54
C TRP A 81 1.02 -3.16 -4.81
N ALA A 82 1.56 -2.04 -5.25
CA ALA A 82 1.12 -0.71 -4.87
C ALA A 82 0.70 0.04 -6.14
N ILE A 83 -0.44 0.71 -6.09
CA ILE A 83 -1.01 1.43 -7.25
C ILE A 83 -1.18 2.90 -6.94
N GLY A 84 -1.27 3.74 -7.97
CA GLY A 84 -1.42 5.17 -7.75
C GLY A 84 -1.67 6.02 -8.97
N GLU A 85 -1.10 7.22 -8.96
CA GLU A 85 -1.30 8.25 -9.99
C GLU A 85 -0.77 7.82 -11.38
N ASP A 86 -1.36 8.40 -12.43
CA ASP A 86 -1.03 8.20 -13.84
C ASP A 86 -0.78 6.75 -14.25
N GLY A 87 -1.69 5.85 -13.89
CA GLY A 87 -1.60 4.43 -14.23
C GLY A 87 -0.47 3.68 -13.51
N LEU A 88 0.16 4.26 -12.50
CA LEU A 88 1.30 3.65 -11.83
C LEU A 88 0.91 2.35 -11.12
N ILE A 89 1.65 1.29 -11.44
CA ILE A 89 1.68 0.04 -10.70
C ILE A 89 3.13 -0.24 -10.34
N LEU A 90 3.39 -0.46 -9.06
CA LEU A 90 4.64 -1.01 -8.55
C LEU A 90 4.38 -2.44 -8.09
N HIS A 91 5.34 -3.32 -8.35
CA HIS A 91 5.34 -4.69 -7.90
C HIS A 91 6.60 -4.97 -7.07
N THR A 92 6.44 -5.80 -6.05
CA THR A 92 7.56 -6.38 -5.30
C THR A 92 7.41 -7.90 -5.24
N ALA A 93 8.54 -8.59 -5.31
CA ALA A 93 8.65 -10.03 -5.15
C ALA A 93 9.42 -10.44 -3.88
N ASP A 94 9.84 -9.46 -3.08
CA ASP A 94 10.78 -9.59 -1.97
C ASP A 94 10.36 -8.78 -0.74
N ALA A 95 9.04 -8.72 -0.47
CA ALA A 95 8.45 -8.04 0.68
C ALA A 95 8.64 -6.51 0.69
N GLY A 96 8.94 -5.93 -0.47
CA GLY A 96 9.19 -4.51 -0.64
C GLY A 96 10.64 -4.08 -0.36
N VAL A 97 11.58 -5.03 -0.32
CA VAL A 97 13.02 -4.69 -0.36
C VAL A 97 13.33 -4.01 -1.69
N THR A 98 12.72 -4.49 -2.78
CA THR A 98 12.70 -3.82 -4.08
C THR A 98 11.27 -3.65 -4.60
N TRP A 99 10.99 -2.46 -5.12
CA TRP A 99 9.77 -2.13 -5.82
C TRP A 99 10.13 -1.74 -7.25
N SER A 100 9.52 -2.41 -8.23
CA SER A 100 9.76 -2.16 -9.66
C SER A 100 8.46 -1.76 -10.36
N PRO A 101 8.49 -0.78 -11.28
CA PRO A 101 7.34 -0.46 -12.12
C PRO A 101 6.87 -1.67 -12.93
N GLN A 102 5.56 -1.91 -12.94
CA GLN A 102 4.89 -2.89 -13.78
C GLN A 102 3.99 -2.14 -14.79
N PRO A 103 4.09 -2.42 -16.11
CA PRO A 103 3.23 -1.78 -17.10
C PRO A 103 1.74 -2.07 -16.83
N SER A 104 0.93 -1.01 -16.79
CA SER A 104 -0.53 -1.10 -16.63
C SER A 104 -1.29 -0.91 -17.93
N GLY A 105 -0.71 -0.17 -18.89
CA GLY A 105 -1.39 0.31 -20.09
C GLY A 105 -2.40 1.44 -19.83
N ALA A 106 -2.61 1.84 -18.58
CA ALA A 106 -3.47 2.95 -18.19
C ALA A 106 -2.66 4.24 -18.05
N VAL A 107 -3.32 5.37 -18.31
CA VAL A 107 -2.80 6.72 -18.02
C VAL A 107 -3.62 7.42 -16.93
N GLU A 108 -4.74 6.81 -16.53
CA GLU A 108 -5.67 7.30 -15.51
C GLU A 108 -5.21 6.92 -14.11
N HIS A 109 -5.68 7.64 -13.08
CA HIS A 109 -5.36 7.31 -11.69
C HIS A 109 -5.94 5.95 -11.31
N LEU A 110 -5.12 5.08 -10.72
CA LEU A 110 -5.57 3.82 -10.15
C LEU A 110 -5.90 4.06 -8.68
N LEU A 111 -7.13 3.74 -8.28
CA LEU A 111 -7.73 4.18 -7.02
C LEU A 111 -7.71 3.09 -5.96
N ASP A 112 -8.05 1.86 -6.35
CA ASP A 112 -8.07 0.74 -5.41
C ASP A 112 -7.68 -0.59 -6.08
N ILE A 113 -7.09 -1.49 -5.29
CA ILE A 113 -6.64 -2.81 -5.69
C ILE A 113 -7.19 -3.85 -4.71
N CYS A 114 -7.72 -4.95 -5.24
CA CYS A 114 -8.03 -6.13 -4.44
C CYS A 114 -7.46 -7.39 -5.08
N LEU A 115 -7.13 -8.36 -4.24
CA LEU A 115 -6.66 -9.67 -4.68
C LEU A 115 -7.76 -10.69 -4.46
N TYR A 116 -8.02 -11.49 -5.49
CA TYR A 116 -8.91 -12.63 -5.40
C TYR A 116 -8.32 -13.82 -6.16
N LYS A 117 -8.02 -14.88 -5.42
CA LYS A 117 -7.29 -16.06 -5.93
C LYS A 117 -5.96 -15.65 -6.57
N ALA A 118 -5.77 -15.94 -7.85
CA ALA A 118 -4.57 -15.62 -8.59
C ALA A 118 -4.62 -14.24 -9.28
N HIS A 119 -5.72 -13.49 -9.10
CA HIS A 119 -6.00 -12.29 -9.87
C HIS A 119 -5.99 -11.05 -8.97
N ALA A 120 -5.37 -9.97 -9.44
CA ALA A 120 -5.54 -8.63 -8.91
C ALA A 120 -6.55 -7.88 -9.77
N TRP A 121 -7.53 -7.25 -9.12
CA TRP A 121 -8.50 -6.37 -9.74
C TRP A 121 -8.22 -4.96 -9.30
N ILE A 122 -8.11 -4.04 -10.27
CA ILE A 122 -7.78 -2.64 -10.02
C ILE A 122 -8.87 -1.79 -10.63
N VAL A 123 -9.35 -0.82 -9.86
CA VAL A 123 -10.27 0.20 -10.36
C VAL A 123 -9.54 1.54 -10.45
N GLY A 124 -9.88 2.34 -11.45
CA GLY A 124 -9.28 3.66 -11.67
C GLY A 124 -10.31 4.73 -12.02
N SER A 125 -9.83 5.96 -12.18
CA SER A 125 -10.66 7.08 -12.65
C SER A 125 -11.24 6.79 -14.04
N LYS A 126 -12.32 7.50 -14.37
CA LYS A 126 -13.03 7.43 -15.66
C LYS A 126 -13.55 6.02 -16.03
N GLY A 127 -13.88 5.20 -15.02
CA GLY A 127 -14.45 3.86 -15.23
C GLY A 127 -13.41 2.79 -15.59
N THR A 128 -12.12 3.06 -15.38
CA THR A 128 -11.05 2.10 -15.65
C THR A 128 -11.18 0.87 -14.74
N ILE A 129 -11.13 -0.32 -15.33
CA ILE A 129 -10.99 -1.60 -14.61
C ILE A 129 -9.84 -2.37 -15.27
N LEU A 130 -8.84 -2.76 -14.49
CA LEU A 130 -7.74 -3.61 -14.92
C LEU A 130 -7.78 -4.93 -14.16
N ARG A 131 -7.24 -5.96 -14.80
CA ARG A 131 -6.97 -7.25 -14.18
C ARG A 131 -5.52 -7.63 -14.43
N LEU A 132 -4.80 -7.99 -13.38
CA LEU A 132 -3.46 -8.56 -13.45
C LEU A 132 -3.49 -9.99 -12.93
N GLY A 133 -2.87 -10.91 -13.64
CA GLY A 133 -2.95 -12.35 -13.32
C GLY A 133 -4.29 -12.95 -13.70
#